data_AF-A0A9P1AN18-F1
#
_entry.id   AF-A0A9P1AN18-F1
#
_cell.length_a   1.000
_cell.length_b   1.000
_cell.length_c   1.000
_cell.angle_alpha   90.00
_cell.angle_beta   90.00
_cell.angle_gamma   90.00
#
_symmetry.space_group_name_H-M   'P 1'
#
loop_
_entity.id
_entity.type
_entity.pdbx_description
1 polymer ?
#
loop_
_entity_poly.entity_id
_entity_poly.type
_entity_poly.pdbx_seq_one_letter_code
_entity_poly.pdbx_strand_id
1 'polypeptide(L)'
;MPLLLLNRATLRHSKGRRRSMASEQNIQTFRDFLTQYNTVAEQCFNSCVNEFGSRTVTGKEESCANNCLDKFLKMTQRVSQRFQEHQLLNAQANGAAM
;
A
#
# COMPACT_ATOMS: atom_id res chain seq x y z
N MET A 1 38.89 31.38 19.86
CA MET A 1 38.55 29.94 19.91
C MET A 1 37.21 29.69 20.65
N PRO A 2 36.05 30.12 20.11
CA PRO A 2 34.81 29.39 20.41
C PRO A 2 33.84 29.19 19.22
N LEU A 3 34.15 29.69 18.02
CA LEU A 3 33.19 29.73 16.89
C LEU A 3 33.07 28.44 16.05
N LEU A 4 33.83 27.37 16.34
CA LEU A 4 33.81 26.12 15.55
C LEU A 4 32.99 24.98 16.17
N LEU A 5 32.40 25.15 17.36
CA LEU A 5 31.69 24.08 18.08
C LEU A 5 30.18 23.99 17.78
N LEU A 6 29.56 25.03 17.20
CA LEU A 6 28.12 25.02 16.94
C LEU A 6 27.68 24.23 15.68
N ASN A 7 28.60 23.87 14.77
CA ASN A 7 28.25 23.10 13.57
C ASN A 7 28.22 21.58 13.79
N ARG A 8 28.74 21.04 14.89
CA ARG A 8 28.77 19.57 15.14
C ARG A 8 27.54 19.04 15.88
N ALA A 9 26.82 19.88 16.62
CA ALA A 9 25.64 19.45 17.39
C ALA A 9 24.38 19.30 16.51
N THR A 10 24.20 20.18 15.52
CA THR A 10 23.07 20.15 14.57
C THR A 10 23.20 19.08 13.49
N LEU A 11 24.43 18.76 13.02
CA LEU A 11 24.65 17.67 12.05
C LEU A 11 24.37 16.27 12.62
N ARG A 12 24.50 16.07 13.94
CA ARG A 12 24.27 14.78 14.59
C ARG A 12 22.77 14.46 14.72
N HIS A 13 21.93 15.48 14.88
CA HIS A 13 20.48 15.36 14.85
C HIS A 13 19.92 15.08 13.44
N SER A 14 20.55 15.64 12.40
CA SER A 14 20.18 15.41 11.00
C SER A 14 20.47 13.98 10.51
N LYS A 15 21.61 13.39 10.92
CA LYS A 15 22.00 12.03 10.50
C LYS A 15 21.24 10.90 11.22
N GLY A 16 20.79 11.10 12.46
CA GLY A 16 20.01 10.11 13.22
C GLY A 16 18.57 9.95 12.73
N ARG A 17 17.91 11.05 12.35
CA ARG A 17 16.49 11.06 11.96
C ARG A 17 16.21 10.40 10.60
N ARG A 18 17.17 10.45 9.65
CA ARG A 18 17.01 9.82 8.32
C ARG A 18 17.06 8.29 8.33
N ARG A 19 17.81 7.66 9.25
CA ARG A 19 17.83 6.18 9.39
C ARG A 19 16.52 5.66 9.98
N SER A 20 15.95 6.36 10.96
CA SER A 20 14.69 5.98 11.61
C SER A 20 13.50 5.99 10.65
N MET A 21 13.43 6.97 9.74
CA MET A 21 12.31 7.08 8.78
C MET A 21 12.28 5.95 7.75
N ALA A 22 13.43 5.47 7.27
CA ALA A 22 13.48 4.39 6.27
C ALA A 22 13.02 3.04 6.84
N SER A 23 13.39 2.74 8.10
CA SER A 23 12.90 1.54 8.79
C SER A 23 11.41 1.62 9.10
N GLU A 24 10.92 2.80 9.49
CA GLU A 24 9.51 3.03 9.79
C GLU A 24 8.63 2.95 8.54
N GLN A 25 9.09 3.46 7.41
CA GLN A 25 8.45 3.30 6.10
C GLN A 25 8.32 1.82 5.73
N ASN A 26 9.37 1.02 5.90
CA ASN A 26 9.33 -0.41 5.60
C ASN A 26 8.28 -1.13 6.46
N ILE A 27 8.26 -0.85 7.77
CA ILE A 27 7.24 -1.40 8.68
C ILE A 27 5.83 -0.99 8.24
N GLN A 28 5.62 0.26 7.84
CA GLN A 28 4.32 0.72 7.37
C GLN A 28 3.89 -0.01 6.09
N THR A 29 4.78 -0.13 5.10
CA THR A 29 4.47 -0.85 3.86
C THR A 29 4.08 -2.31 4.10
N PHE A 30 4.72 -2.96 5.08
CA PHE A 30 4.38 -4.33 5.44
C PHE A 30 3.00 -4.43 6.14
N ARG A 31 2.67 -3.46 7.01
CA ARG A 31 1.33 -3.36 7.61
C ARG A 31 0.25 -3.13 6.57
N ASP A 32 0.51 -2.28 5.59
CA ASP A 32 -0.42 -1.99 4.50
C ASP A 32 -0.64 -3.24 3.64
N PHE A 33 0.43 -4.01 3.37
CA PHE A 33 0.34 -5.30 2.69
C PHE A 33 -0.55 -6.29 3.45
N LEU A 34 -0.33 -6.46 4.76
CA LEU A 34 -1.14 -7.38 5.56
C LEU A 34 -2.62 -6.96 5.62
N THR A 35 -2.88 -5.65 5.65
CA THR A 35 -4.24 -5.12 5.58
C THR A 35 -4.89 -5.50 4.26
N GLN A 36 -4.21 -5.27 3.13
CA GLN A 36 -4.73 -5.63 1.81
C GLN A 36 -4.91 -7.14 1.64
N TYR A 37 -3.99 -7.95 2.17
CA TYR A 37 -4.08 -9.40 2.16
C TYR A 37 -5.38 -9.86 2.84
N ASN A 38 -5.69 -9.33 4.03
CA ASN A 38 -6.91 -9.68 4.74
C ASN A 38 -8.16 -9.21 3.97
N THR A 39 -8.13 -8.01 3.39
CA THR A 39 -9.24 -7.48 2.58
C THR A 39 -9.54 -8.37 1.38
N VAL A 40 -8.54 -8.76 0.59
CA VAL A 40 -8.76 -9.61 -0.59
C VAL A 40 -9.17 -11.02 -0.20
N ALA A 41 -8.62 -11.55 0.90
CA ALA A 41 -9.01 -12.86 1.41
C ALA A 41 -10.50 -12.90 1.78
N GLU A 42 -10.99 -11.90 2.54
CA GLU A 42 -12.40 -11.78 2.90
C GLU A 42 -13.29 -11.61 1.65
N GLN A 43 -12.90 -10.73 0.72
CA GLN A 43 -13.68 -10.47 -0.48
C GLN A 43 -13.80 -11.71 -1.38
N CYS A 44 -12.69 -12.43 -1.58
CA CYS A 44 -12.70 -13.65 -2.40
C CYS A 44 -13.42 -14.80 -1.70
N PHE A 45 -13.30 -14.93 -0.37
CA PHE A 45 -14.10 -15.90 0.38
C PHE A 45 -15.60 -15.66 0.18
N ASN A 46 -16.06 -14.43 0.43
CA ASN A 46 -17.48 -14.06 0.29
C ASN A 46 -18.03 -14.19 -1.14
N SER A 47 -17.17 -14.07 -2.15
CA SER A 47 -17.58 -14.15 -3.56
C SER A 47 -17.54 -15.57 -4.11
N CYS A 48 -16.61 -16.40 -3.63
CA CYS A 48 -16.29 -17.69 -4.25
C CYS A 48 -16.73 -18.90 -3.42
N VAL A 49 -16.66 -18.84 -2.09
CA VAL A 49 -17.01 -19.97 -1.22
C VAL A 49 -18.51 -19.92 -0.96
N ASN A 50 -19.25 -20.78 -1.66
CA ASN A 50 -20.71 -20.79 -1.62
C ASN A 50 -21.29 -22.18 -1.37
N GLU A 51 -20.47 -23.23 -1.36
CA GLU A 51 -20.91 -24.59 -1.12
C GLU A 51 -20.47 -25.07 0.27
N PHE A 52 -21.39 -25.07 1.23
CA PHE A 52 -21.11 -25.46 2.62
C PHE A 52 -21.40 -26.94 2.91
N GLY A 53 -21.37 -27.80 1.88
CA GLY A 53 -21.63 -29.24 1.99
C GLY A 53 -20.42 -30.06 2.46
N SER A 54 -19.21 -29.50 2.39
CA SER A 54 -17.98 -30.18 2.78
C SER A 54 -16.99 -29.24 3.48
N ARG A 55 -15.98 -29.79 4.15
CA ARG A 55 -14.87 -29.01 4.73
C ARG A 55 -13.72 -28.76 3.75
N THR A 56 -13.87 -29.19 2.49
CA THR A 56 -12.85 -29.10 1.46
C THR A 56 -13.26 -28.07 0.43
N VAL A 57 -12.34 -27.20 0.05
CA VAL A 57 -12.54 -26.25 -1.05
C VAL A 57 -12.67 -27.05 -2.35
N THR A 58 -13.75 -26.83 -3.09
CA THR A 58 -13.94 -27.52 -4.37
C THR A 58 -13.04 -26.93 -5.45
N GLY A 59 -12.74 -27.68 -6.51
CA GLY A 59 -11.93 -27.16 -7.63
C GLY A 59 -12.56 -25.94 -8.32
N LYS A 60 -13.89 -25.77 -8.25
CA LYS A 60 -14.58 -24.58 -8.76
C LYS A 60 -14.31 -23.36 -7.87
N GLU A 61 -14.40 -23.53 -6.55
CA GLU A 61 -14.12 -22.47 -5.58
C GLU A 61 -12.65 -22.05 -5.62
N GLU A 62 -11.73 -23.01 -5.77
CA GLU A 62 -10.29 -22.75 -5.94
C GLU A 62 -10.01 -21.92 -7.20
N SER A 63 -10.56 -22.33 -8.35
CA SER A 63 -10.45 -21.57 -9.60
C SER A 63 -11.06 -20.17 -9.47
N CYS A 64 -12.21 -20.04 -8.82
CA CYS A 64 -12.83 -18.74 -8.54
C CYS A 64 -11.92 -17.86 -7.68
N ALA A 65 -11.36 -18.38 -6.58
CA ALA A 65 -10.49 -17.62 -5.68
C ALA A 65 -9.22 -17.12 -6.39
N ASN A 66 -8.59 -17.96 -7.22
CA ASN A 66 -7.43 -17.57 -8.04
C ASN A 66 -7.77 -16.43 -9.02
N ASN A 67 -8.89 -16.54 -9.73
CA ASN A 67 -9.36 -15.50 -10.65
C ASN A 67 -9.76 -14.22 -9.90
N CYS A 68 -10.35 -14.35 -8.71
CA CYS A 68 -10.71 -13.24 -7.85
C CYS A 68 -9.48 -12.43 -7.43
N LEU A 69 -8.42 -13.10 -6.96
CA LEU A 69 -7.18 -12.45 -6.58
C LEU A 69 -6.52 -11.74 -7.76
N ASP A 70 -6.38 -12.41 -8.91
CA ASP A 70 -5.79 -11.81 -10.11
C ASP A 70 -6.59 -10.59 -10.58
N LYS A 71 -7.92 -10.70 -10.60
CA LYS A 71 -8.81 -9.58 -10.93
C LYS A 71 -8.68 -8.43 -9.93
N PHE A 72 -8.62 -8.72 -8.63
CA PHE A 72 -8.45 -7.72 -7.59
C PHE A 72 -7.15 -6.93 -7.78
N LEU A 73 -6.03 -7.63 -7.98
CA LEU A 73 -4.72 -6.98 -8.19
C LEU A 73 -4.70 -6.10 -9.44
N LYS A 74 -5.18 -6.60 -10.57
CA LYS A 74 -5.30 -5.84 -11.83
C LYS A 74 -6.20 -4.62 -11.69
N MET A 75 -7.32 -4.78 -10.98
CA MET A 75 -8.28 -3.71 -10.73
C MET A 75 -7.69 -2.63 -9.82
N THR A 76 -7.05 -3.00 -8.71
CA THR A 76 -6.36 -2.06 -7.81
C THR A 76 -5.27 -1.27 -8.54
N GLN A 77 -4.47 -1.93 -9.39
CA GLN A 77 -3.46 -1.25 -10.21
C GLN A 77 -4.08 -0.25 -11.19
N ARG A 78 -5.14 -0.66 -11.90
CA ARG A 78 -5.83 0.19 -12.88
C ARG A 78 -6.49 1.40 -12.20
N VAL A 79 -7.16 1.19 -11.08
CA VAL A 79 -7.78 2.27 -10.29
C VAL A 79 -6.71 3.24 -9.80
N SER A 80 -5.57 2.74 -9.30
CA SER A 80 -4.45 3.58 -8.88
C SER A 80 -3.92 4.48 -10.01
N GLN A 81 -3.72 3.93 -11.22
CA GLN A 81 -3.30 4.71 -12.39
C GLN A 81 -4.30 5.82 -12.74
N ARG A 82 -5.60 5.48 -12.83
CA ARG A 82 -6.62 6.48 -13.16
C ARG A 82 -6.76 7.54 -12.07
N PHE A 83 -6.66 7.14 -10.81
CA PHE A 83 -6.70 8.07 -9.69
C PHE A 83 -5.54 9.07 -9.77
N GLN A 84 -4.31 8.60 -10.02
CA GLN A 84 -3.15 9.48 -10.19
C GLN A 84 -3.33 10.47 -11.36
N GLU A 85 -3.85 10.01 -12.50
CA GLU A 85 -4.19 10.89 -13.63
C GLU A 85 -5.18 11.99 -13.23
N HIS A 86 -6.24 11.64 -12.50
CA HIS A 86 -7.21 12.62 -12.00
C HIS A 86 -6.62 13.59 -10.98
N GLN A 87 -5.72 13.14 -10.10
CA GLN A 87 -5.04 14.03 -9.16
C GLN A 87 -4.20 15.09 -9.89
N LEU A 88 -3.51 14.70 -10.96
CA LEU A 88 -2.72 15.62 -11.79
C LEU A 88 -3.60 16.65 -12.51
N LEU A 89 -4.71 16.21 -13.11
CA LEU A 89 -5.66 17.10 -13.77
C LEU A 89 -6.30 18.09 -12.78
N ASN A 90 -6.68 17.62 -11.59
CA ASN A 90 -7.25 18.46 -10.54
C ASN A 90 -6.23 19.49 -10.02
N ALA A 91 -4.95 19.12 -9.89
CA ALA A 91 -3.89 20.04 -9.49
C ALA A 91 -3.66 21.15 -10.54
N GLN A 92 -3.78 20.83 -11.83
CA GLN A 92 -3.69 21.80 -12.92
C GLN A 92 -4.90 22.73 -12.95
N ALA A 93 -6.11 22.18 -12.79
CA ALA A 93 -7.35 22.96 -12.80
C ALA A 93 -7.49 23.89 -11.59
N ASN A 94 -7.01 23.46 -10.42
CA ASN A 94 -7.12 24.22 -9.16
C ASN A 94 -5.93 25.14 -8.89
N GLY A 95 -5.08 25.42 -9.89
CA GLY A 95 -4.11 26.51 -9.81
C GLY A 95 -2.94 26.27 -8.85
N ALA A 96 -2.31 25.10 -8.88
CA ALA A 96 -0.96 24.93 -8.30
C ALA A 96 0.14 25.56 -9.19
N ALA A 97 -0.13 26.76 -9.72
CA ALA A 97 0.82 27.62 -10.42
C ALA A 97 0.59 29.08 -9.97
N MET A 98 0.92 29.36 -8.72
CA MET A 98 1.56 30.60 -8.29
C MET A 98 2.79 30.22 -7.47
#